data_AF-A0A7C4IWI4-F1
#
_entry.id   AF-A0A7C4IWI4-F1
#
_cell.length_a   1.000
_cell.length_b   1.000
_cell.length_c   1.000
_cell.angle_alpha   90.00
_cell.angle_beta   90.00
_cell.angle_gamma   90.00
#
_symmetry.space_group_name_H-M   'P 1'
#
loop_
_entity.id
_entity.type
_entity.pdbx_description
1 polymer ?
#
loop_
_entity_poly.entity_id
_entity_poly.type
_entity_poly.pdbx_seq_one_letter_code
_entity_poly.pdbx_strand_id
1 'polypeptide(L)' 'MKAHRAIYALALVALVFLQNPDSALPESGPRMVLEGSGYDAKEVKEGEVISHSVRVLNRGDQVLKIRDVNSD' A
#
# COMPACT_ATOMS: atom_id res chain seq x y z
N MET A 1 -15.41 -47.19 -15.62
CA MET A 1 -16.09 -46.47 -14.51
C MET A 1 -15.17 -45.60 -13.64
N LYS A 2 -13.96 -46.03 -13.25
CA LYS A 2 -13.06 -45.24 -12.36
C LYS A 2 -12.43 -44.01 -13.03
N ALA A 3 -12.01 -44.14 -14.29
CA ALA A 3 -11.37 -43.04 -15.05
C ALA A 3 -12.30 -41.83 -15.24
N HIS A 4 -13.60 -42.04 -15.43
CA HIS A 4 -14.55 -40.94 -15.62
C HIS A 4 -14.70 -40.12 -14.33
N ARG A 5 -14.73 -40.79 -13.16
CA ARG A 5 -14.78 -40.11 -11.85
C ARG A 5 -13.52 -39.29 -11.59
N ALA A 6 -12.35 -39.79 -12.00
CA ALA A 6 -11.09 -39.05 -11.92
C ALA A 6 -11.07 -37.83 -12.85
N ILE A 7 -11.59 -37.96 -14.08
CA ILE A 7 -11.70 -36.84 -15.02
C ILE A 7 -12.66 -35.78 -14.50
N TYR A 8 -13.82 -36.16 -13.97
CA TYR A 8 -14.76 -35.21 -13.36
C TYR A 8 -14.16 -34.53 -12.12
N ALA A 9 -13.43 -35.26 -11.28
CA ALA A 9 -12.74 -34.68 -10.13
C ALA A 9 -11.67 -33.67 -10.57
N LEU A 10 -10.88 -34.00 -11.59
CA LEU A 10 -9.85 -33.10 -12.13
C LEU A 10 -10.48 -31.85 -12.77
N ALA A 11 -11.57 -32.02 -13.53
CA ALA A 11 -12.30 -30.92 -14.15
C ALA A 11 -12.92 -29.99 -13.10
N LEU A 12 -13.42 -30.55 -11.99
CA LEU A 12 -14.01 -29.78 -10.90
C LEU A 12 -12.95 -28.99 -10.12
N VAL A 13 -11.77 -29.57 -9.92
CA VAL A 13 -10.62 -28.86 -9.35
C VAL A 13 -10.17 -27.72 -10.28
N ALA A 14 -10.05 -27.97 -11.59
CA ALA A 14 -9.70 -26.93 -12.56
C ALA A 14 -10.72 -25.79 -12.63
N LEU A 15 -12.02 -26.09 -12.48
CA LEU A 15 -13.08 -25.10 -12.44
C LEU A 15 -12.97 -24.16 -11.23
N VAL A 16 -12.58 -24.68 -10.06
CA VAL A 16 -12.36 -23.86 -8.84
C VAL A 16 -11.20 -22.88 -9.04
N PHE A 17 -10.15 -23.26 -9.78
CA PHE A 17 -9.03 -22.36 -10.06
C PHE A 17 -9.37 -21.25 -11.07
N LEU A 18 -10.35 -21.48 -11.96
CA LEU A 18 -10.82 -20.50 -12.95
C LEU A 18 -11.74 -19.41 -12.38
N GLN A 19 -12.19 -19.54 -11.14
CA GLN A 19 -13.14 -18.62 -10.49
C GLN A 19 -12.49 -17.55 -9.60
N ASN A 20 -11.19 -17.29 -9.74
CA ASN A 20 -10.52 -16.23 -8.97
C ASN A 20 -10.34 -14.97 -9.84
N PRO A 21 -11.36 -14.10 -9.98
CA PRO A 21 -11.10 -12.75 -10.44
C PRO A 21 -10.31 -12.05 -9.34
N ASP A 22 -9.01 -11.92 -9.52
CA ASP A 22 -8.18 -11.00 -8.73
C ASP A 22 -8.52 -9.57 -9.18
N SER A 23 -9.71 -9.13 -8.81
CA SER A 23 -10.23 -7.80 -9.09
C SER A 23 -10.18 -7.00 -7.80
N ALA A 24 -8.99 -6.83 -7.25
CA ALA A 24 -8.74 -5.68 -6.40
C ALA A 24 -8.99 -4.45 -7.28
N LEU A 25 -10.17 -3.81 -7.11
CA LEU A 25 -10.46 -2.53 -7.74
C LEU A 25 -9.30 -1.59 -7.40
N PRO A 26 -8.78 -0.81 -8.36
CA PRO A 26 -7.74 0.16 -8.06
C PRO A 26 -8.25 1.06 -6.94
N GLU A 27 -7.48 1.11 -5.85
CA GLU A 27 -7.82 1.89 -4.67
C GLU A 27 -7.90 3.37 -5.09
N SER A 28 -9.12 3.89 -5.25
CA SER A 28 -9.38 5.27 -5.65
C SER A 28 -9.48 6.16 -4.42
N GLY A 29 -8.96 7.38 -4.52
CA GLY A 29 -8.91 8.34 -3.44
C GLY A 29 -7.55 9.03 -3.33
N PRO A 30 -7.45 10.07 -2.49
CA PRO A 30 -6.18 10.69 -2.19
C PRO A 30 -5.29 9.72 -1.41
N ARG A 31 -4.02 9.61 -1.78
CA ARG A 31 -3.08 8.68 -1.15
C ARG A 31 -1.82 9.40 -0.73
N MET A 32 -1.65 9.59 0.57
CA MET A 32 -0.48 10.25 1.14
C MET A 32 0.70 9.27 1.22
N VAL A 33 1.85 9.69 0.72
CA VAL A 33 3.14 9.00 0.89
C VAL A 33 4.15 9.99 1.42
N LEU A 34 4.81 9.63 2.52
CA LEU A 34 5.93 10.38 3.08
C LEU A 34 7.23 9.84 2.50
N GLU A 35 8.04 10.69 1.89
CA GLU A 35 9.41 10.33 1.49
C GLU A 35 10.36 10.61 2.66
N GLY A 36 11.01 9.55 3.16
CA GLY A 36 11.87 9.63 4.34
C GLY A 36 11.08 9.47 5.63
N SER A 37 10.91 8.23 6.11
CA SER A 37 10.28 7.96 7.40
C SER A 37 11.32 8.09 8.51
N GLY A 38 11.44 9.28 9.08
CA GLY A 38 12.27 9.58 10.24
C GLY A 38 13.54 10.36 9.91
N TYR A 39 13.96 11.17 10.89
CA TYR A 39 15.17 11.97 10.84
C TYR A 39 15.97 11.76 12.12
N ASP A 40 17.21 11.31 11.96
CA ASP A 40 18.17 11.17 13.05
C ASP A 40 19.14 12.37 13.02
N ALA A 41 19.00 13.24 14.02
CA ALA A 41 19.85 14.41 14.19
C ALA A 41 21.27 14.05 14.69
N LYS A 42 21.51 12.80 15.11
CA LYS A 42 22.77 12.29 15.65
C LYS A 42 23.28 13.15 16.82
N GLU A 43 24.54 13.55 16.78
CA GLU A 43 25.16 14.42 17.78
C GLU A 43 24.79 15.87 17.50
N VAL A 44 24.13 16.49 18.48
CA VAL A 44 23.65 17.87 18.41
C VAL A 44 24.41 18.72 19.41
N LYS A 45 24.79 19.95 19.04
CA LYS A 45 25.42 20.88 19.96
C LYS A 45 24.38 21.78 20.64
N GLU A 46 24.66 22.16 21.87
CA GLU A 46 23.81 23.10 22.59
C GLU A 46 23.74 24.45 21.84
N GLY A 47 22.52 24.95 21.67
CA GLY A 47 22.23 26.18 20.92
C GLY A 47 22.16 26.02 19.40
N GLU A 48 22.37 24.82 18.86
CA GLU A 48 22.26 24.54 17.42
C GLU A 48 20.79 24.40 16.99
N VAL A 49 20.41 25.07 15.90
CA VAL A 49 19.07 24.94 15.30
C VAL A 49 19.11 23.88 14.21
N ILE A 50 18.29 22.86 14.35
CA ILE A 50 18.21 21.74 13.42
C ILE A 50 16.92 21.86 12.61
N SER A 51 17.07 21.83 11.27
CA SER A 51 15.95 21.94 10.35
C SER A 51 15.86 20.68 9.50
N HIS A 52 14.69 20.04 9.53
CA HIS A 52 14.39 18.89 8.68
C HIS A 52 13.12 19.16 7.86
N SER A 53 13.16 18.82 6.57
CA SER A 53 12.03 18.95 5.67
C SER A 53 11.49 17.58 5.29
N VAL A 54 10.21 17.36 5.53
CA VAL A 54 9.51 16.13 5.11
C VAL A 54 8.79 16.41 3.81
N ARG A 55 8.96 15.52 2.83
CA ARG A 55 8.28 15.63 1.54
C ARG A 55 7.04 14.74 1.54
N VAL A 56 5.89 15.38 1.37
CA VAL A 56 4.59 14.71 1.24
C VAL A 56 4.21 14.63 -0.23
N LEU A 57 3.88 13.42 -0.69
CA LEU A 57 3.41 13.16 -2.04
C LEU A 57 1.97 12.66 -2.01
N ASN A 58 1.15 13.19 -2.91
CA ASN A 58 -0.14 12.60 -3.23
C ASN A 58 0.03 11.65 -4.42
N ARG A 59 -0.03 10.34 -4.17
CA ARG A 59 0.00 9.29 -5.21
C ARG A 59 -1.39 8.75 -5.55
N GLY A 60 -2.42 9.42 -5.06
CA GLY A 60 -3.82 9.12 -5.37
C GLY A 60 -4.27 9.84 -6.63
N ASP A 61 -5.48 9.50 -7.08
CA ASP A 61 -6.16 10.09 -8.25
C ASP A 61 -7.03 11.31 -7.88
N GLN A 62 -7.13 11.63 -6.60
CA GLN A 62 -7.92 12.75 -6.07
C GLN A 62 -7.07 13.72 -5.24
N VAL A 63 -7.55 14.94 -5.04
CA VAL A 63 -6.84 15.98 -4.28
C VAL A 63 -6.67 15.58 -2.81
N LEU A 64 -5.43 15.49 -2.35
CA LEU A 64 -5.09 15.34 -0.94
C LEU A 64 -5.22 16.69 -0.21
N LYS A 65 -6.11 16.76 0.78
CA LYS A 65 -6.25 17.92 1.68
C LYS A 65 -5.66 17.58 3.05
N ILE A 66 -4.58 18.26 3.41
CA ILE A 66 -3.99 18.19 4.75
C ILE A 66 -4.80 19.11 5.65
N ARG A 67 -5.39 18.56 6.72
CA ARG A 67 -6.26 19.31 7.65
C ARG A 67 -5.54 19.79 8.90
N ASP A 68 -4.51 19.05 9.30
CA ASP A 68 -3.77 19.31 10.52
C ASP A 68 -2.33 18.82 10.34
N VAL A 69 -1.41 19.50 11.03
CA VAL A 69 0.01 19.16 11.09
C VAL A 69 0.43 19.35 12.54
N ASN A 70 0.75 18.24 13.21
CA ASN A 70 1.28 18.26 14.55
C ASN A 70 2.76 17.87 14.53
N SER A 71 3.56 18.62 15.27
CA SER A 71 4.95 18.36 15.58
C SER A 71 5.00 18.31 17.10
N ASP A 72 4.96 17.09 17.65
CA ASP A 72 5.02 16.83 19.10
C ASP A 72 6.20 17.56 19.76
#